data_AF-A0A7X6Q1L6-F1
#
_entry.id   AF-A0A7X6Q1L6-F1
#
_cell.length_a   1.000
_cell.length_b   1.000
_cell.length_c   1.000
_cell.angle_alpha   90.00
_cell.angle_beta   90.00
_cell.angle_gamma   90.00
#
_symmetry.space_group_name_H-M   'P 1'
#
loop_
_entity.id
_entity.type
_entity.pdbx_description
1 polymer ?
#
loop_
_entity_poly.entity_id
_entity_poly.type
_entity_poly.pdbx_seq_one_letter_code
_entity_poly.pdbx_strand_id
1 'polypeptide(L)'
;APVDVMLVLDRSGSMSGSKMTSLKENAKDFVDQLLAKHYLNRIAIVSFAGNQRVISDYWTYESGEFSNDADFLKGKIEGLSASGGTHLEGGIYQAFSIMTAASGTNRKVMIVMADGEPTYGFDWNGDRDDFDFDYTKRVGTGNSGSFTKDGTTYYLKDSVAEMASRVHDAGHDVYAIGLGVTSGSNAEDVLMSVGQDGYWSATTLNLGTVFDAILEQISFIIPGGYNPVVTDKLGDEFEFVGFSIGYPLESDEYASYNHGSRIITWTLGDNLTSKKRILKYLVKIHDGLDGGEYPTNEYATLSYMDPNENIVEEDFPVPVVPVPYRVLVEANPAAGGVVSGAGDYEEGDTVLIEAVANSGWNFIGWVQDGGPGASDGADYTFIMPAADQKWIANFEQVAYTFTFDPNFGTEANVVESFVEGGSVTEASFTNAGFEFIGWTLDALGVTPYTGGFSDLPPADVYIYAQWKAPVVEEEPEVYNLTYVTNQPGLTIPGVTFEAGDAIKPVIPSVEGFEFLGWFVDNEFSAEFEEFASMPARDVTVYADWGEVLGDEDEEPKIPEMGDNDVSRYGFVLLFMGLLAILFTKKDEKANR
;
A
#
# COMPACT_ATOMS: atom_id res chain seq x y z
N ALA A 1 18.62 -21.66 48.62
CA ALA A 1 19.50 -22.03 49.74
C ALA A 1 18.63 -22.72 50.80
N PRO A 2 19.11 -23.76 51.47
CA PRO A 2 18.34 -24.48 52.47
C PRO A 2 17.98 -23.61 53.68
N VAL A 3 16.76 -23.81 54.18
CA VAL A 3 16.19 -23.06 55.30
C VAL A 3 15.81 -24.01 56.44
N ASP A 4 16.13 -23.58 57.66
CA ASP A 4 15.61 -24.17 58.89
C ASP A 4 14.46 -23.31 59.40
N VAL A 5 13.23 -23.81 59.32
CA VAL A 5 12.03 -23.10 59.77
C VAL A 5 11.58 -23.59 61.15
N MET A 6 11.44 -22.66 62.08
CA MET A 6 10.88 -22.89 63.41
C MET A 6 9.43 -22.41 63.45
N LEU A 7 8.49 -23.34 63.50
CA LEU A 7 7.07 -23.06 63.69
C LEU A 7 6.76 -22.90 65.18
N VAL A 8 6.27 -21.72 65.57
CA VAL A 8 5.91 -21.39 66.95
C VAL A 8 4.39 -21.25 67.04
N LEU A 9 3.73 -22.28 67.55
CA LEU A 9 2.28 -22.48 67.39
C LEU A 9 1.53 -22.28 68.73
N ASP A 10 0.60 -21.33 68.74
CA ASP A 10 -0.27 -21.09 69.89
C ASP A 10 -1.28 -22.24 70.06
N ARG A 11 -1.29 -22.83 71.26
CA ARG A 11 -2.26 -23.84 71.69
C ARG A 11 -2.99 -23.41 72.97
N SER A 12 -3.08 -22.11 73.22
CA SER A 12 -3.90 -21.53 74.30
C SER A 12 -5.38 -21.85 74.13
N GLY A 13 -6.18 -21.63 75.18
CA GLY A 13 -7.62 -21.92 75.15
C GLY A 13 -8.40 -21.06 74.16
N SER A 14 -7.94 -19.84 73.87
CA SER A 14 -8.56 -18.94 72.88
C SER A 14 -8.53 -19.51 71.46
N MET A 15 -7.55 -20.38 71.18
CA MET A 15 -7.39 -21.08 69.91
C MET A 15 -8.43 -22.20 69.67
N SER A 16 -9.31 -22.51 70.64
CA SER A 16 -10.27 -23.60 70.50
C SER A 16 -11.22 -23.44 69.30
N GLY A 17 -11.74 -24.57 68.80
CA GLY A 17 -12.68 -24.59 67.68
C GLY A 17 -12.02 -24.39 66.30
N SER A 18 -12.57 -23.46 65.51
CA SER A 18 -12.15 -23.25 64.12
C SER A 18 -10.73 -22.71 63.97
N LYS A 19 -10.22 -21.96 64.96
CA LYS A 19 -8.85 -21.43 64.96
C LYS A 19 -7.81 -22.54 65.01
N MET A 20 -7.93 -23.48 65.96
CA MET A 20 -7.05 -24.66 66.06
C MET A 20 -7.16 -25.56 64.84
N THR A 21 -8.38 -25.76 64.32
CA THR A 21 -8.58 -26.55 63.09
C THR A 21 -7.84 -25.92 61.92
N SER A 22 -7.99 -24.61 61.72
CA SER A 22 -7.34 -23.87 60.64
C SER A 22 -5.82 -23.85 60.81
N LEU A 23 -5.31 -23.62 62.03
CA LEU A 23 -3.87 -23.69 62.32
C LEU A 23 -3.30 -25.04 61.90
N LYS A 24 -3.96 -26.14 62.28
CA LYS A 24 -3.48 -27.48 61.96
C LYS A 24 -3.46 -27.74 60.46
N GLU A 25 -4.54 -27.46 59.76
CA GLU A 25 -4.65 -27.70 58.33
C GLU A 25 -3.57 -26.93 57.56
N ASN A 26 -3.42 -25.64 57.83
CA ASN A 26 -2.50 -24.80 57.07
C ASN A 26 -1.04 -24.99 57.47
N ALA A 27 -0.74 -25.28 58.75
CA ALA A 27 0.62 -25.61 59.15
C ALA A 27 1.07 -26.95 58.53
N LYS A 28 0.17 -27.93 58.37
CA LYS A 28 0.47 -29.18 57.66
C LYS A 28 0.72 -28.94 56.17
N ASP A 29 -0.08 -28.07 55.54
CA ASP A 29 0.13 -27.68 54.15
C ASP A 29 1.48 -26.96 53.96
N PHE A 30 1.82 -26.02 54.84
CA PHE A 30 3.13 -25.36 54.85
C PHE A 30 4.29 -26.36 54.99
N VAL A 31 4.15 -27.38 55.83
CA VAL A 31 5.15 -28.46 55.94
C VAL A 31 5.36 -29.15 54.59
N ASP A 32 4.28 -29.55 53.93
CA ASP A 32 4.35 -30.23 52.63
C ASP A 32 4.97 -29.30 51.57
N GLN A 33 4.54 -28.05 51.52
CA GLN A 33 5.04 -27.06 50.56
C GLN A 33 6.52 -26.76 50.76
N LEU A 34 6.96 -26.43 51.99
CA LEU A 34 8.34 -26.04 52.27
C LEU A 34 9.32 -27.20 52.02
N LEU A 35 8.99 -28.40 52.48
CA LEU A 35 9.88 -29.56 52.33
C LEU A 35 9.96 -30.03 50.88
N ALA A 36 8.94 -29.77 50.06
CA ALA A 36 9.01 -30.00 48.62
C ALA A 36 9.93 -29.02 47.87
N LYS A 37 10.19 -27.82 48.42
CA LYS A 37 11.05 -26.82 47.75
C LYS A 37 12.54 -27.19 47.75
N HIS A 38 13.02 -27.87 48.78
CA HIS A 38 14.42 -28.26 48.89
C HIS A 38 14.63 -29.40 49.90
N TYR A 39 15.40 -30.43 49.54
CA TYR A 39 15.56 -31.64 50.36
C TYR A 39 16.32 -31.43 51.69
N LEU A 40 17.15 -30.38 51.78
CA LEU A 40 17.80 -29.93 53.02
C LEU A 40 16.97 -28.92 53.83
N ASN A 41 15.75 -28.55 53.40
CA ASN A 41 14.87 -27.78 54.27
C ASN A 41 14.47 -28.62 55.48
N ARG A 42 14.43 -27.98 56.65
CA ARG A 42 14.03 -28.64 57.89
C ARG A 42 13.06 -27.79 58.64
N ILE A 43 12.17 -28.44 59.37
CA ILE A 43 11.19 -27.79 60.23
C ILE A 43 11.35 -28.30 61.66
N ALA A 44 11.28 -27.37 62.60
CA ALA A 44 11.11 -27.66 64.02
C ALA A 44 9.81 -27.03 64.49
N ILE A 45 9.15 -27.65 65.49
CA ILE A 45 7.86 -27.17 65.99
C ILE A 45 7.93 -26.96 67.49
N VAL A 46 7.68 -25.72 67.92
CA VAL A 46 7.42 -25.36 69.31
C VAL A 46 5.94 -25.01 69.43
N SER A 47 5.23 -25.64 70.36
CA SER A 47 3.89 -25.20 70.75
C SER A 47 3.94 -24.46 72.09
N PHE A 48 3.05 -23.51 72.33
CA PHE A 48 2.98 -22.79 73.61
C PHE A 48 1.56 -22.54 74.12
N ALA A 49 1.41 -22.45 75.45
CA ALA A 49 0.20 -22.15 76.19
C ALA A 49 0.53 -21.69 77.63
N GLY A 50 -0.44 -21.74 78.53
CA GLY A 50 -0.35 -21.25 79.90
C GLY A 50 -1.04 -22.18 80.91
N ASN A 51 -0.30 -22.96 81.71
CA ASN A 51 -0.85 -23.79 82.80
C ASN A 51 -0.53 -23.21 84.20
N GLN A 52 -1.52 -23.04 85.08
CA GLN A 52 -1.29 -22.48 86.42
C GLN A 52 -0.37 -23.29 87.35
N ARG A 53 -0.06 -24.57 87.04
CA ARG A 53 0.61 -25.49 88.00
C ARG A 53 2.04 -25.93 87.69
N VAL A 54 2.51 -25.89 86.43
CA VAL A 54 3.82 -26.48 86.04
C VAL A 54 4.50 -25.66 84.95
N ILE A 55 5.78 -25.27 85.15
CA ILE A 55 6.52 -24.40 84.22
C ILE A 55 6.90 -25.10 82.91
N SER A 56 7.19 -26.40 82.96
CA SER A 56 7.53 -27.20 81.78
C SER A 56 6.36 -27.46 80.82
N ASP A 57 5.13 -27.12 81.19
CA ASP A 57 3.93 -27.32 80.35
C ASP A 57 3.57 -26.08 79.51
N TYR A 58 4.28 -24.97 79.68
CA TYR A 58 4.03 -23.70 78.99
C TYR A 58 4.46 -23.70 77.54
N TRP A 59 5.48 -24.47 77.21
CA TRP A 59 5.92 -24.70 75.85
C TRP A 59 6.38 -26.13 75.69
N THR A 60 6.33 -26.63 74.46
CA THR A 60 6.69 -28.00 74.17
C THR A 60 7.46 -28.01 72.86
N TYR A 61 8.68 -28.56 72.89
CA TYR A 61 9.41 -28.84 71.67
C TYR A 61 8.83 -30.12 71.04
N GLU A 62 7.80 -29.96 70.23
CA GLU A 62 6.96 -31.06 69.75
C GLU A 62 7.75 -32.04 68.88
N SER A 63 8.64 -31.52 68.04
CA SER A 63 9.44 -32.31 67.10
C SER A 63 10.73 -32.85 67.70
N GLY A 64 11.25 -32.28 68.80
CA GLY A 64 12.49 -32.71 69.46
C GLY A 64 13.79 -32.41 68.68
N GLU A 65 13.72 -32.30 67.37
CA GLU A 65 14.77 -31.85 66.45
C GLU A 65 14.19 -31.14 65.22
N PHE A 66 15.07 -30.48 64.45
CA PHE A 66 14.76 -30.03 63.09
C PHE A 66 14.72 -31.25 62.18
N SER A 67 13.56 -31.50 61.57
CA SER A 67 13.31 -32.69 60.76
C SER A 67 12.87 -32.31 59.34
N ASN A 68 13.16 -33.17 58.38
CA ASN A 68 12.60 -33.14 57.02
C ASN A 68 11.59 -34.28 56.78
N ASP A 69 11.18 -34.98 57.84
CA ASP A 69 10.13 -35.99 57.81
C ASP A 69 8.76 -35.31 57.93
N ALA A 70 8.11 -35.11 56.77
CA ALA A 70 6.82 -34.45 56.68
C ALA A 70 5.73 -35.18 57.48
N ASP A 71 5.70 -36.51 57.47
CA ASP A 71 4.66 -37.28 58.17
C ASP A 71 4.82 -37.20 59.68
N PHE A 72 6.06 -37.25 60.17
CA PHE A 72 6.38 -37.02 61.57
C PHE A 72 5.92 -35.63 62.03
N LEU A 73 6.27 -34.58 61.29
CA LEU A 73 5.92 -33.19 61.61
C LEU A 73 4.41 -32.95 61.58
N LYS A 74 3.73 -33.43 60.54
CA LYS A 74 2.26 -33.34 60.45
C LYS A 74 1.57 -34.10 61.57
N GLY A 75 2.10 -35.24 62.00
CA GLY A 75 1.64 -35.97 63.17
C GLY A 75 1.72 -35.16 64.47
N LYS A 76 2.79 -34.37 64.64
CA LYS A 76 2.94 -33.45 65.78
C LYS A 76 1.93 -32.32 65.76
N ILE A 77 1.73 -31.70 64.60
CA ILE A 77 0.72 -30.63 64.42
C ILE A 77 -0.68 -31.17 64.70
N GLU A 78 -1.01 -32.35 64.20
CA GLU A 78 -2.31 -32.98 64.41
C GLU A 78 -2.59 -33.27 65.91
N GLY A 79 -1.55 -33.54 66.70
CA GLY A 79 -1.64 -33.77 68.14
C GLY A 79 -1.98 -32.54 68.99
N LEU A 80 -1.92 -31.32 68.43
CA LEU A 80 -2.12 -30.09 69.20
C LEU A 80 -3.55 -29.96 69.74
N SER A 81 -3.69 -29.43 70.96
CA SER A 81 -5.00 -29.18 71.58
C SER A 81 -5.01 -27.85 72.32
N ALA A 82 -6.07 -27.06 72.11
CA ALA A 82 -6.26 -25.75 72.72
C ALA A 82 -6.57 -25.86 74.22
N SER A 83 -5.71 -25.30 75.08
CA SER A 83 -5.93 -25.23 76.53
C SER A 83 -5.03 -24.19 77.20
N GLY A 84 -5.45 -23.68 78.37
CA GLY A 84 -4.63 -22.76 79.17
C GLY A 84 -4.60 -21.32 78.65
N GLY A 85 -3.75 -20.48 79.24
CA GLY A 85 -3.50 -19.11 78.79
C GLY A 85 -2.45 -19.02 77.67
N THR A 86 -1.97 -17.82 77.39
CA THR A 86 -1.07 -17.52 76.26
C THR A 86 0.28 -17.05 76.78
N HIS A 87 1.31 -17.89 76.71
CA HIS A 87 2.69 -17.52 77.12
C HIS A 87 3.60 -17.34 75.91
N LEU A 88 3.25 -16.36 75.08
CA LEU A 88 3.88 -16.09 73.79
C LEU A 88 5.40 -15.86 73.90
N GLU A 89 5.83 -15.06 74.88
CA GLU A 89 7.26 -14.82 75.16
C GLU A 89 8.03 -16.13 75.39
N GLY A 90 7.45 -17.06 76.14
CA GLY A 90 8.06 -18.37 76.41
C GLY A 90 8.17 -19.24 75.16
N GLY A 91 7.16 -19.20 74.29
CA GLY A 91 7.20 -19.88 72.99
C GLY A 91 8.35 -19.37 72.11
N ILE A 92 8.48 -18.03 71.97
CA ILE A 92 9.54 -17.40 71.18
C ILE A 92 10.92 -17.67 71.81
N TYR A 93 11.06 -17.55 73.13
CA TYR A 93 12.31 -17.83 73.83
C TYR A 93 12.79 -19.28 73.63
N GLN A 94 11.90 -20.26 73.76
CA GLN A 94 12.24 -21.66 73.54
C GLN A 94 12.64 -21.91 72.09
N ALA A 95 11.85 -21.38 71.15
CA ALA A 95 12.11 -21.47 69.73
C ALA A 95 13.49 -20.89 69.37
N PHE A 96 13.81 -19.70 69.90
CA PHE A 96 15.09 -19.05 69.71
C PHE A 96 16.26 -19.85 70.29
N SER A 97 16.09 -20.41 71.49
CA SER A 97 17.10 -21.26 72.13
C SER A 97 17.43 -22.49 71.28
N ILE A 98 16.40 -23.13 70.71
CA ILE A 98 16.56 -24.28 69.81
C ILE A 98 17.24 -23.85 68.50
N MET A 99 16.80 -22.75 67.89
CA MET A 99 17.39 -22.21 66.66
C MET A 99 18.86 -21.87 66.86
N THR A 100 19.23 -21.26 67.98
CA THR A 100 20.62 -20.91 68.31
C THR A 100 21.47 -22.15 68.53
N ALA A 101 20.93 -23.18 69.20
CA ALA A 101 21.64 -24.44 69.45
C ALA A 101 21.78 -25.33 68.21
N ALA A 102 20.91 -25.16 67.20
CA ALA A 102 20.96 -25.93 65.97
C ALA A 102 22.24 -25.62 65.17
N SER A 103 23.08 -26.63 64.99
CA SER A 103 24.27 -26.57 64.14
C SER A 103 23.91 -26.55 62.65
N GLY A 104 24.53 -25.67 61.88
CA GLY A 104 24.35 -25.57 60.43
C GLY A 104 24.52 -24.15 59.92
N THR A 105 24.66 -24.00 58.61
CA THR A 105 24.75 -22.70 57.91
C THR A 105 23.44 -22.32 57.21
N ASN A 106 22.38 -23.13 57.36
CA ASN A 106 21.07 -22.83 56.79
C ASN A 106 20.55 -21.50 57.33
N ARG A 107 19.88 -20.73 56.47
CA ARG A 107 19.12 -19.55 56.90
C ARG A 107 18.06 -20.01 57.89
N LYS A 108 17.92 -19.32 59.02
CA LYS A 108 16.98 -19.70 60.09
C LYS A 108 15.82 -18.72 60.13
N VAL A 109 14.60 -19.25 60.08
CA VAL A 109 13.37 -18.47 60.01
C VAL A 109 12.44 -18.92 61.13
N MET A 110 11.87 -17.98 61.87
CA MET A 110 10.84 -18.22 62.88
C MET A 110 9.48 -17.76 62.33
N ILE A 111 8.47 -18.62 62.43
CA ILE A 111 7.09 -18.27 62.06
C ILE A 111 6.20 -18.48 63.28
N VAL A 112 5.69 -17.38 63.82
CA VAL A 112 4.82 -17.36 64.99
C VAL A 112 3.36 -17.31 64.56
N MET A 113 2.53 -18.21 65.08
CA MET A 113 1.09 -18.27 64.79
C MET A 113 0.29 -18.22 66.07
N ALA A 114 -0.48 -17.16 66.27
CA ALA A 114 -1.23 -16.92 67.50
C ALA A 114 -2.51 -16.12 67.26
N ASP A 115 -3.45 -16.15 68.20
CA ASP A 115 -4.75 -15.46 68.05
C ASP A 115 -4.97 -14.28 68.99
N GLY A 116 -3.98 -13.90 69.79
CA GLY A 116 -4.27 -13.03 70.92
C GLY A 116 -3.08 -12.45 71.67
N GLU A 117 -3.44 -11.71 72.71
CA GLU A 117 -2.51 -11.09 73.66
C GLU A 117 -1.86 -12.15 74.57
N PRO A 118 -0.58 -11.97 74.95
CA PRO A 118 0.05 -12.78 75.98
C PRO A 118 -0.66 -12.57 77.33
N THR A 119 -0.97 -13.64 78.04
CA THR A 119 -1.53 -13.59 79.40
C THR A 119 -0.53 -14.01 80.48
N TYR A 120 0.65 -14.46 80.05
CA TYR A 120 1.79 -14.85 80.87
C TYR A 120 3.10 -14.34 80.25
N GLY A 121 4.08 -14.05 81.09
CA GLY A 121 5.44 -13.60 80.71
C GLY A 121 6.47 -14.13 81.71
N PHE A 122 7.75 -13.79 81.50
CA PHE A 122 8.80 -14.08 82.47
C PHE A 122 8.94 -12.97 83.52
N ASP A 123 9.35 -13.36 84.72
CA ASP A 123 9.77 -12.39 85.74
C ASP A 123 11.12 -11.76 85.34
N TRP A 124 11.49 -10.63 85.92
CA TRP A 124 12.76 -9.95 85.61
C TRP A 124 13.80 -10.09 86.74
N ASN A 125 15.08 -10.12 86.37
CA ASN A 125 16.23 -10.08 87.26
C ASN A 125 16.62 -8.63 87.54
N GLY A 126 15.96 -7.96 88.48
CA GLY A 126 16.37 -6.60 88.89
C GLY A 126 15.58 -5.46 88.25
N ASP A 127 16.16 -4.71 87.31
CA ASP A 127 15.48 -3.60 86.62
C ASP A 127 14.85 -4.05 85.31
N ARG A 128 13.66 -3.53 85.01
CA ARG A 128 12.85 -3.90 83.86
C ARG A 128 13.44 -3.37 82.55
N ASP A 129 14.01 -2.17 82.59
CA ASP A 129 14.45 -1.45 81.38
C ASP A 129 15.70 -2.09 80.75
N ASP A 130 16.37 -2.98 81.48
CA ASP A 130 17.50 -3.79 80.99
C ASP A 130 17.04 -5.06 80.27
N PHE A 131 15.74 -5.38 80.30
CA PHE A 131 15.14 -6.60 79.72
C PHE A 131 15.89 -7.89 80.11
N ASP A 132 16.41 -7.93 81.33
CA ASP A 132 17.03 -9.12 81.94
C ASP A 132 15.93 -9.97 82.58
N PHE A 133 15.52 -11.04 81.92
CA PHE A 133 14.43 -11.90 82.36
C PHE A 133 14.94 -13.15 83.11
N ASP A 134 14.30 -13.46 84.22
CA ASP A 134 14.39 -14.77 84.88
C ASP A 134 13.51 -15.77 84.13
N TYR A 135 14.08 -16.41 83.11
CA TYR A 135 13.41 -17.44 82.32
C TYR A 135 12.96 -18.69 83.12
N THR A 136 13.27 -18.74 84.42
CA THR A 136 12.80 -19.81 85.32
C THR A 136 11.54 -19.42 86.11
N LYS A 137 11.15 -18.14 86.11
CA LYS A 137 10.00 -17.63 86.85
C LYS A 137 8.97 -17.00 85.94
N ARG A 138 7.71 -17.35 86.15
CA ARG A 138 6.57 -16.84 85.37
C ARG A 138 5.79 -15.77 86.13
N VAL A 139 5.34 -14.75 85.41
CA VAL A 139 4.41 -13.71 85.85
C VAL A 139 3.12 -13.75 85.01
N GLY A 140 2.13 -12.93 85.35
CA GLY A 140 0.83 -12.92 84.68
C GLY A 140 -0.24 -13.78 85.36
N THR A 141 -1.49 -13.44 85.07
CA THR A 141 -2.69 -13.99 85.71
C THR A 141 -3.40 -15.03 84.85
N GLY A 142 -3.06 -15.14 83.57
CA GLY A 142 -3.73 -16.01 82.61
C GLY A 142 -4.96 -15.40 81.94
N ASN A 143 -5.37 -14.19 82.33
CA ASN A 143 -6.59 -13.54 81.82
C ASN A 143 -6.38 -12.10 81.33
N SER A 144 -5.18 -11.53 81.43
CA SER A 144 -4.89 -10.13 81.11
C SER A 144 -3.54 -9.98 80.42
N GLY A 145 -3.47 -9.08 79.44
CA GLY A 145 -2.25 -8.61 78.77
C GLY A 145 -1.27 -7.85 79.67
N SER A 146 -1.63 -7.66 80.94
CA SER A 146 -0.83 -7.01 81.95
C SER A 146 -0.95 -7.67 83.31
N PHE A 147 0.03 -7.42 84.17
CA PHE A 147 -0.02 -7.80 85.58
C PHE A 147 0.55 -6.69 86.45
N THR A 148 0.14 -6.68 87.72
CA THR A 148 0.66 -5.72 88.71
C THR A 148 1.59 -6.45 89.67
N LYS A 149 2.79 -5.92 89.85
CA LYS A 149 3.78 -6.38 90.83
C LYS A 149 4.34 -5.16 91.56
N ASP A 150 4.40 -5.22 92.88
CA ASP A 150 4.92 -4.15 93.75
C ASP A 150 4.33 -2.74 93.49
N GLY A 151 3.06 -2.68 93.05
CA GLY A 151 2.34 -1.44 92.78
C GLY A 151 2.48 -0.90 91.34
N THR A 152 3.32 -1.52 90.51
CA THR A 152 3.54 -1.14 89.11
C THR A 152 2.83 -2.10 88.17
N THR A 153 2.21 -1.57 87.11
CA THR A 153 1.55 -2.37 86.06
C THR A 153 2.50 -2.60 84.90
N TYR A 154 2.67 -3.86 84.51
CA TYR A 154 3.57 -4.31 83.45
C TYR A 154 2.75 -4.88 82.30
N TYR A 155 3.10 -4.48 81.08
CA TYR A 155 2.46 -4.97 79.86
C TYR A 155 3.31 -6.07 79.25
N LEU A 156 2.70 -7.25 79.09
CA LEU A 156 3.36 -8.45 78.57
C LEU A 156 3.75 -8.33 77.09
N LYS A 157 3.11 -7.41 76.36
CA LYS A 157 3.48 -7.12 74.96
C LYS A 157 4.92 -6.61 74.83
N ASP A 158 5.41 -5.86 75.83
CA ASP A 158 6.72 -5.21 75.75
C ASP A 158 7.84 -6.27 75.85
N SER A 159 7.66 -7.32 76.67
CA SER A 159 8.64 -8.42 76.76
C SER A 159 8.62 -9.32 75.53
N VAL A 160 7.42 -9.55 74.96
CA VAL A 160 7.26 -10.28 73.69
C VAL A 160 7.98 -9.58 72.54
N ALA A 161 7.79 -8.26 72.40
CA ALA A 161 8.43 -7.46 71.35
C ALA A 161 9.96 -7.49 71.44
N GLU A 162 10.50 -7.33 72.65
CA GLU A 162 11.95 -7.42 72.90
C GLU A 162 12.50 -8.80 72.54
N MET A 163 11.81 -9.88 72.94
CA MET A 163 12.25 -11.23 72.62
C MET A 163 12.30 -11.46 71.11
N ALA A 164 11.30 -10.96 70.37
CA ALA A 164 11.30 -11.02 68.90
C ALA A 164 12.45 -10.20 68.28
N SER A 165 12.75 -9.01 68.83
CA SER A 165 13.91 -8.21 68.40
C SER A 165 15.21 -8.98 68.57
N ARG A 166 15.40 -9.68 69.69
CA ARG A 166 16.62 -10.49 69.92
C ARG A 166 16.81 -11.61 68.91
N VAL A 167 15.71 -12.23 68.47
CA VAL A 167 15.76 -13.24 67.40
C VAL A 167 16.22 -12.60 66.10
N HIS A 168 15.63 -11.45 65.75
CA HIS A 168 15.98 -10.70 64.54
C HIS A 168 17.43 -10.19 64.56
N ASP A 169 17.87 -9.59 65.68
CA ASP A 169 19.23 -9.08 65.88
C ASP A 169 20.30 -10.19 65.85
N ALA A 170 19.92 -11.44 66.12
CA ALA A 170 20.77 -12.61 65.94
C ALA A 170 20.89 -13.07 64.48
N GLY A 171 20.27 -12.36 63.53
CA GLY A 171 20.30 -12.64 62.10
C GLY A 171 19.33 -13.74 61.67
N HIS A 172 18.17 -13.86 62.34
CA HIS A 172 17.12 -14.81 61.98
C HIS A 172 15.86 -14.05 61.58
N ASP A 173 15.17 -14.50 60.53
CA ASP A 173 13.93 -13.83 60.14
C ASP A 173 12.79 -14.21 61.09
N VAL A 174 11.93 -13.25 61.45
CA VAL A 174 10.79 -13.46 62.34
C VAL A 174 9.51 -12.96 61.69
N TYR A 175 8.64 -13.91 61.36
CA TYR A 175 7.32 -13.65 60.80
C TYR A 175 6.22 -13.97 61.81
N ALA A 176 5.12 -13.22 61.76
CA ALA A 176 3.96 -13.44 62.62
C ALA A 176 2.66 -13.55 61.82
N ILE A 177 1.80 -14.47 62.24
CA ILE A 177 0.49 -14.73 61.65
C ILE A 177 -0.58 -14.65 62.74
N GLY A 178 -1.49 -13.67 62.60
CA GLY A 178 -2.62 -13.46 63.49
C GLY A 178 -3.84 -14.28 63.11
N LEU A 179 -4.26 -15.23 63.93
CA LEU A 179 -5.35 -16.17 63.65
C LEU A 179 -6.69 -15.65 64.17
N GLY A 180 -7.50 -15.08 63.28
CA GLY A 180 -8.78 -14.47 63.66
C GLY A 180 -8.61 -13.26 64.56
N VAL A 181 -7.52 -12.51 64.35
CA VAL A 181 -7.18 -11.27 65.05
C VAL A 181 -7.90 -10.11 64.38
N THR A 182 -8.66 -9.34 65.16
CA THR A 182 -9.40 -8.17 64.67
C THR A 182 -8.44 -7.01 64.46
N SER A 183 -8.60 -6.29 63.35
CA SER A 183 -7.78 -5.10 63.09
C SER A 183 -8.02 -3.99 64.12
N GLY A 184 -6.93 -3.34 64.55
CA GLY A 184 -6.89 -2.32 65.60
C GLY A 184 -7.03 -2.87 67.02
N SER A 185 -6.96 -4.20 67.21
CA SER A 185 -6.94 -4.81 68.55
C SER A 185 -5.53 -4.84 69.13
N ASN A 186 -5.38 -4.89 70.47
CA ASN A 186 -4.02 -5.00 71.02
C ASN A 186 -3.36 -6.34 70.64
N ALA A 187 -4.13 -7.37 70.29
CA ALA A 187 -3.59 -8.62 69.74
C ALA A 187 -2.91 -8.39 68.39
N GLU A 188 -3.45 -7.50 67.54
CA GLU A 188 -2.79 -7.10 66.30
C GLU A 188 -1.49 -6.36 66.59
N ASP A 189 -1.52 -5.37 67.50
CA ASP A 189 -0.32 -4.61 67.89
C ASP A 189 0.82 -5.52 68.40
N VAL A 190 0.47 -6.51 69.23
CA VAL A 190 1.42 -7.51 69.75
C VAL A 190 2.05 -8.31 68.62
N LEU A 191 1.24 -8.85 67.70
CA LEU A 191 1.77 -9.72 66.64
C LEU A 191 2.52 -8.93 65.57
N MET A 192 2.12 -7.68 65.32
CA MET A 192 2.93 -6.75 64.51
C MET A 192 4.30 -6.49 65.14
N SER A 193 4.39 -6.39 66.47
CA SER A 193 5.69 -6.26 67.15
C SER A 193 6.49 -7.56 67.20
N VAL A 194 5.86 -8.72 66.97
CA VAL A 194 6.57 -10.01 66.85
C VAL A 194 7.14 -10.19 65.46
N GLY A 195 6.34 -9.91 64.41
CA GLY A 195 6.71 -10.10 63.02
C GLY A 195 7.69 -9.03 62.51
N GLN A 196 8.92 -9.01 63.02
CA GLN A 196 9.97 -8.05 62.64
C GLN A 196 10.22 -8.00 61.13
N ASP A 197 10.08 -9.15 60.46
CA ASP A 197 10.26 -9.29 59.01
C ASP A 197 8.93 -9.37 58.23
N GLY A 198 7.81 -9.42 58.96
CA GLY A 198 6.47 -9.36 58.38
C GLY A 198 5.37 -9.90 59.30
N TYR A 199 4.21 -9.25 59.25
CA TYR A 199 2.98 -9.69 59.91
C TYR A 199 1.83 -9.82 58.91
N TRP A 200 1.04 -10.89 59.07
CA TRP A 200 -0.19 -11.09 58.31
C TRP A 200 -1.34 -11.45 59.23
N SER A 201 -2.50 -10.79 59.03
CA SER A 201 -3.75 -11.24 59.64
C SER A 201 -4.37 -12.34 58.77
N ALA A 202 -4.54 -13.51 59.36
CA ALA A 202 -5.21 -14.64 58.76
C ALA A 202 -6.62 -14.77 59.34
N THR A 203 -7.62 -14.45 58.51
CA THR A 203 -8.93 -15.07 58.68
C THR A 203 -8.85 -16.51 58.17
N THR A 204 -9.73 -17.40 58.63
CA THR A 204 -9.68 -18.84 58.30
C THR A 204 -9.69 -19.15 56.80
N LEU A 205 -10.03 -18.17 55.94
CA LEU A 205 -10.05 -18.28 54.48
C LEU A 205 -8.74 -17.85 53.78
N ASN A 206 -7.83 -17.13 54.45
CA ASN A 206 -6.64 -16.52 53.81
C ASN A 206 -5.31 -17.12 54.27
N LEU A 207 -5.31 -18.10 55.19
CA LEU A 207 -4.09 -18.59 55.80
C LEU A 207 -3.13 -19.29 54.79
N GLY A 208 -3.66 -19.99 53.78
CA GLY A 208 -2.86 -20.55 52.68
C GLY A 208 -2.12 -19.47 51.87
N THR A 209 -2.80 -18.39 51.49
CA THR A 209 -2.17 -17.28 50.74
C THR A 209 -1.08 -16.55 51.53
N VAL A 210 -1.20 -16.53 52.87
CA VAL A 210 -0.17 -15.97 53.76
C VAL A 210 1.07 -16.84 53.75
N PHE A 211 0.89 -18.17 53.79
CA PHE A 211 2.01 -19.10 53.70
C PHE A 211 2.71 -19.06 52.35
N ASP A 212 1.98 -18.92 51.25
CA ASP A 212 2.56 -18.73 49.92
C ASP A 212 3.44 -17.48 49.87
N ALA A 213 2.97 -16.35 50.43
CA ALA A 213 3.73 -15.11 50.49
C ALA A 213 5.01 -15.24 51.34
N ILE A 214 4.95 -15.97 52.47
CA ILE A 214 6.13 -16.26 53.28
C ILE A 214 7.09 -17.20 52.52
N LEU A 215 6.55 -18.24 51.86
CA LEU A 215 7.32 -19.18 51.04
C LEU A 215 8.05 -18.45 49.90
N GLU A 216 7.44 -17.48 49.23
CA GLU A 216 8.10 -16.65 48.22
C GLU A 216 9.29 -15.87 48.79
N GLN A 217 9.18 -15.34 50.01
CA GLN A 217 10.28 -14.59 50.64
C GLN A 217 11.45 -15.48 51.09
N ILE A 218 11.18 -16.75 51.42
CA ILE A 218 12.21 -17.67 51.92
C ILE A 218 12.77 -18.62 50.85
N SER A 219 12.05 -18.85 49.74
CA SER A 219 12.42 -19.85 48.72
C SER A 219 13.33 -19.35 47.60
N PHE A 220 13.44 -18.04 47.38
CA PHE A 220 14.24 -17.50 46.26
C PHE A 220 15.64 -17.07 46.71
N ILE A 221 16.53 -18.05 46.89
CA ILE A 221 17.98 -17.81 46.98
C ILE A 221 18.67 -18.87 46.13
N ILE A 222 19.28 -18.48 45.00
CA ILE A 222 20.14 -19.37 44.21
C ILE A 222 21.34 -19.77 45.10
N PRO A 223 21.73 -21.06 45.17
CA PRO A 223 22.91 -21.46 45.93
C PRO A 223 24.12 -20.61 45.52
N GLY A 224 24.78 -19.96 46.48
CA GLY A 224 25.89 -19.04 46.18
C GLY A 224 27.04 -19.75 45.46
N GLY A 225 27.60 -19.11 44.43
CA GLY A 225 28.77 -19.61 43.68
C GLY A 225 28.48 -20.08 42.25
N TYR A 226 27.22 -20.08 41.80
CA TYR A 226 26.86 -20.28 40.40
C TYR A 226 26.07 -19.08 39.88
N ASN A 227 26.74 -18.19 39.17
CA ASN A 227 26.09 -17.04 38.55
C ASN A 227 25.24 -17.49 37.35
N PRO A 228 23.94 -17.21 37.30
CA PRO A 228 23.13 -17.50 36.13
C PRO A 228 23.65 -16.75 34.90
N VAL A 229 23.56 -17.42 33.75
CA VAL A 229 24.07 -16.90 32.49
C VAL A 229 22.98 -16.98 31.44
N VAL A 230 22.69 -15.85 30.80
CA VAL A 230 21.95 -15.84 29.55
C VAL A 230 22.95 -15.93 28.39
N THR A 231 22.76 -16.91 27.52
CA THR A 231 23.46 -17.00 26.23
C THR A 231 22.47 -16.77 25.10
N ASP A 232 22.74 -15.80 24.26
CA ASP A 232 21.87 -15.38 23.17
C ASP A 232 22.69 -15.31 21.88
N LYS A 233 22.44 -16.25 20.96
CA LYS A 233 23.16 -16.34 19.69
C LYS A 233 22.34 -15.65 18.61
N LEU A 234 22.87 -14.57 18.03
CA LEU A 234 22.18 -13.81 16.98
C LEU A 234 21.94 -14.65 15.73
N GLY A 235 20.89 -14.30 14.97
CA GLY A 235 20.60 -14.89 13.66
C GLY A 235 21.71 -14.62 12.65
N ASP A 236 21.81 -15.43 11.59
CA ASP A 236 22.84 -15.24 10.54
C ASP A 236 22.69 -13.90 9.81
N GLU A 237 21.46 -13.37 9.77
CA GLU A 237 21.13 -12.14 9.03
C GLU A 237 21.26 -10.86 9.84
N PHE A 238 21.80 -10.93 11.07
CA PHE A 238 21.91 -9.80 11.96
C PHE A 238 23.35 -9.52 12.38
N GLU A 239 23.75 -8.26 12.33
CA GLU A 239 24.99 -7.77 12.91
C GLU A 239 24.73 -7.11 14.28
N PHE A 240 25.58 -7.43 15.26
CA PHE A 240 25.56 -6.76 16.56
C PHE A 240 26.10 -5.33 16.44
N VAL A 241 25.31 -4.34 16.84
CA VAL A 241 25.70 -2.93 16.80
C VAL A 241 26.31 -2.49 18.13
N GLY A 242 25.73 -2.91 19.25
CA GLY A 242 26.23 -2.54 20.57
C GLY A 242 25.20 -2.68 21.69
N PHE A 243 25.69 -2.67 22.93
CA PHE A 243 24.83 -2.55 24.11
C PHE A 243 24.27 -1.13 24.22
N SER A 244 23.00 -1.00 24.61
CA SER A 244 22.33 0.30 24.71
C SER A 244 22.85 1.11 25.90
N ILE A 245 23.20 2.38 25.66
CA ILE A 245 23.66 3.32 26.69
C ILE A 245 22.48 3.70 27.61
N GLY A 246 22.72 3.75 28.93
CA GLY A 246 21.73 4.21 29.91
C GLY A 246 20.95 3.11 30.66
N TYR A 247 21.31 1.85 30.45
CA TYR A 247 20.82 0.70 31.24
C TYR A 247 21.99 0.11 32.01
N PRO A 248 22.38 0.72 33.15
CA PRO A 248 23.53 0.24 33.91
C PRO A 248 23.24 -1.16 34.45
N LEU A 249 24.19 -2.06 34.20
CA LEU A 249 24.26 -3.35 34.87
C LEU A 249 24.51 -3.11 36.37
N GLU A 250 23.96 -3.98 37.23
CA GLU A 250 24.32 -3.99 38.64
C GLU A 250 25.82 -4.29 38.81
N SER A 251 26.40 -3.98 39.97
CA SER A 251 27.86 -4.08 40.16
C SER A 251 28.45 -5.49 40.00
N ASP A 252 27.61 -6.52 40.10
CA ASP A 252 27.93 -7.94 39.96
C ASP A 252 27.47 -8.55 38.62
N GLU A 253 26.93 -7.73 37.71
CA GLU A 253 26.47 -8.15 36.38
C GLU A 253 27.52 -7.84 35.29
N TYR A 254 27.61 -8.73 34.30
CA TYR A 254 28.52 -8.55 33.16
C TYR A 254 27.92 -9.06 31.86
N ALA A 255 27.93 -8.23 30.82
CA ALA A 255 27.51 -8.61 29.47
C ALA A 255 28.65 -8.43 28.46
N SER A 256 28.77 -9.36 27.52
CA SER A 256 29.78 -9.34 26.46
C SER A 256 29.24 -9.94 25.16
N TYR A 257 29.91 -9.65 24.04
CA TYR A 257 29.58 -10.20 22.74
C TYR A 257 30.83 -10.77 22.06
N ASN A 258 30.70 -11.96 21.48
CA ASN A 258 31.76 -12.60 20.69
C ASN A 258 31.40 -12.56 19.20
N HIS A 259 32.12 -11.75 18.42
CA HIS A 259 31.91 -11.59 16.98
C HIS A 259 32.08 -12.90 16.18
N GLY A 260 32.95 -13.81 16.61
CA GLY A 260 33.21 -15.05 15.88
C GLY A 260 32.10 -16.08 16.03
N SER A 261 31.50 -16.17 17.22
CA SER A 261 30.39 -17.10 17.48
C SER A 261 29.00 -16.45 17.38
N ARG A 262 28.93 -15.12 17.29
CA ARG A 262 27.70 -14.30 17.33
C ARG A 262 26.90 -14.46 18.63
N ILE A 263 27.59 -14.76 19.73
CA ILE A 263 26.96 -15.00 21.03
C ILE A 263 27.13 -13.79 21.93
N ILE A 264 26.00 -13.30 22.45
CA ILE A 264 25.90 -12.42 23.60
C ILE A 264 25.88 -13.32 24.85
N THR A 265 26.74 -13.02 25.81
CA THR A 265 26.76 -13.69 27.13
C THR A 265 26.51 -12.66 28.20
N TRP A 266 25.49 -12.89 29.05
CA TRP A 266 25.12 -12.03 30.17
C TRP A 266 25.08 -12.82 31.48
N THR A 267 26.04 -12.53 32.35
CA THR A 267 26.14 -13.07 33.71
C THR A 267 25.38 -12.18 34.68
N LEU A 268 24.48 -12.79 35.46
CA LEU A 268 23.48 -12.11 36.29
C LEU A 268 23.86 -11.92 37.78
N GLY A 269 25.04 -12.41 38.20
CA GLY A 269 25.50 -12.33 39.59
C GLY A 269 24.81 -13.32 40.54
N ASP A 270 25.20 -13.27 41.83
CA ASP A 270 24.78 -14.22 42.87
C ASP A 270 23.54 -13.73 43.67
N ASN A 271 23.19 -12.43 43.57
CA ASN A 271 22.13 -11.78 44.37
C ASN A 271 20.89 -11.40 43.54
N LEU A 272 20.32 -12.40 42.88
CA LEU A 272 19.03 -12.24 42.22
C LEU A 272 17.93 -12.09 43.29
N THR A 273 17.59 -10.85 43.59
CA THR A 273 16.39 -10.47 44.35
C THR A 273 15.15 -10.56 43.44
N SER A 274 13.94 -10.36 43.97
CA SER A 274 12.69 -10.26 43.18
C SER A 274 12.65 -9.12 42.15
N LYS A 275 13.75 -8.37 41.98
CA LYS A 275 13.88 -7.27 41.02
C LYS A 275 14.16 -7.80 39.60
N LYS A 276 13.31 -7.38 38.66
CA LYS A 276 13.49 -7.62 37.22
C LYS A 276 14.85 -7.07 36.73
N ARG A 277 15.57 -7.87 35.94
CA ARG A 277 16.79 -7.46 35.21
C ARG A 277 16.50 -7.29 33.72
N ILE A 278 17.15 -6.33 33.08
CA ILE A 278 16.93 -6.03 31.65
C ILE A 278 18.28 -5.70 30.99
N LEU A 279 18.71 -6.55 30.06
CA LEU A 279 19.76 -6.21 29.09
C LEU A 279 19.12 -5.64 27.83
N LYS A 280 19.65 -4.52 27.32
CA LYS A 280 19.26 -3.97 26.02
C LYS A 280 20.47 -3.87 25.10
N TYR A 281 20.31 -4.36 23.89
CA TYR A 281 21.30 -4.26 22.83
C TYR A 281 20.62 -3.95 21.50
N LEU A 282 21.41 -3.49 20.54
CA LEU A 282 20.96 -3.16 19.21
C LEU A 282 21.59 -4.12 18.20
N VAL A 283 20.77 -4.64 17.31
CA VAL A 283 21.17 -5.40 16.13
C VAL A 283 20.70 -4.68 14.88
N LYS A 284 21.42 -4.87 13.78
CA LYS A 284 21.04 -4.40 12.45
C LYS A 284 20.88 -5.61 11.54
N ILE A 285 19.76 -5.68 10.84
CA ILE A 285 19.54 -6.68 9.81
C ILE A 285 20.42 -6.36 8.59
N HIS A 286 20.93 -7.39 7.91
CA HIS A 286 21.74 -7.21 6.71
C HIS A 286 20.92 -6.64 5.55
N ASP A 287 21.59 -5.85 4.69
CA ASP A 287 20.98 -5.26 3.50
C ASP A 287 20.91 -6.31 2.37
N GLY A 288 19.88 -6.23 1.51
CA GLY A 288 19.77 -7.06 0.30
C GLY A 288 19.26 -8.49 0.53
N LEU A 289 18.56 -8.72 1.64
CA LEU A 289 17.84 -9.96 1.89
C LEU A 289 16.59 -10.06 1.00
N ASP A 290 16.20 -11.30 0.70
CA ASP A 290 14.90 -11.58 0.10
C ASP A 290 13.77 -11.25 1.10
N GLY A 291 12.55 -11.08 0.60
CA GLY A 291 11.39 -10.90 1.48
C GLY A 291 11.17 -12.14 2.37
N GLY A 292 10.77 -11.92 3.63
CA GLY A 292 10.56 -13.00 4.59
C GLY A 292 10.63 -12.57 6.05
N GLU A 293 10.40 -13.52 6.96
CA GLU A 293 10.56 -13.32 8.39
C GLU A 293 11.92 -13.86 8.87
N TYR A 294 12.72 -12.99 9.49
CA TYR A 294 14.07 -13.31 9.92
C TYR A 294 14.17 -13.33 11.45
N PRO A 295 14.51 -14.47 12.07
CA PRO A 295 14.66 -14.57 13.52
C PRO A 295 15.87 -13.75 13.99
N THR A 296 15.69 -12.91 15.01
CA THR A 296 16.77 -12.05 15.53
C THR A 296 17.91 -12.85 16.17
N ASN A 297 17.60 -14.06 16.61
CA ASN A 297 18.50 -14.97 17.31
C ASN A 297 18.20 -16.42 16.91
N GLU A 298 19.25 -17.25 16.80
CA GLU A 298 19.12 -18.70 16.63
C GLU A 298 18.56 -19.35 17.90
N TYR A 299 19.02 -18.88 19.07
CA TYR A 299 18.50 -19.26 20.38
C TYR A 299 18.85 -18.18 21.41
N ALA A 300 18.07 -18.13 22.48
CA ALA A 300 18.42 -17.42 23.70
C ALA A 300 17.99 -18.26 24.90
N THR A 301 18.92 -18.54 25.80
CA THR A 301 18.70 -19.50 26.89
C THR A 301 19.27 -18.95 28.18
N LEU A 302 18.50 -19.01 29.26
CA LEU A 302 18.96 -18.81 30.62
C LEU A 302 19.43 -20.14 31.17
N SER A 303 20.71 -20.24 31.52
CA SER A 303 21.26 -21.34 32.29
C SER A 303 21.47 -20.90 33.74
N TYR A 304 20.90 -21.64 34.68
CA TYR A 304 21.05 -21.40 36.12
C TYR A 304 21.14 -22.70 36.90
N MET A 305 21.67 -22.62 38.11
CA MET A 305 21.64 -23.74 39.04
C MET A 305 20.38 -23.67 39.88
N ASP A 306 19.55 -24.71 39.81
CA ASP A 306 18.38 -24.83 40.66
C ASP A 306 18.78 -25.06 42.13
N PRO A 307 17.84 -24.93 43.08
CA PRO A 307 18.16 -25.16 44.48
C PRO A 307 18.70 -26.58 44.77
N ASN A 308 18.43 -27.58 43.94
CA ASN A 308 18.91 -28.96 44.11
C ASN A 308 20.28 -29.21 43.45
N GLU A 309 20.99 -28.15 43.06
CA GLU A 309 22.29 -28.18 42.38
C GLU A 309 22.25 -28.77 40.96
N ASN A 310 21.08 -28.83 40.32
CA ASN A 310 20.97 -29.19 38.91
C ASN A 310 21.14 -27.96 38.04
N ILE A 311 21.83 -28.12 36.91
CA ILE A 311 21.81 -27.09 35.86
C ILE A 311 20.47 -27.19 35.15
N VAL A 312 19.74 -26.08 35.14
CA VAL A 312 18.47 -25.91 34.45
C VAL A 312 18.66 -24.87 33.35
N GLU A 313 18.08 -25.15 32.20
CA GLU A 313 18.06 -24.27 31.04
C GLU A 313 16.61 -23.91 30.71
N GLU A 314 16.35 -22.63 30.52
CA GLU A 314 15.04 -22.08 30.16
C GLU A 314 15.21 -21.20 28.92
N ASP A 315 14.42 -21.47 27.88
CA ASP A 315 14.51 -20.75 26.61
C ASP A 315 13.66 -19.48 26.62
N PHE A 316 14.22 -18.42 26.02
CA PHE A 316 13.50 -17.20 25.71
C PHE A 316 12.81 -17.33 24.35
N PRO A 317 11.66 -16.65 24.16
CA PRO A 317 11.08 -16.53 22.83
C PRO A 317 12.05 -15.82 21.88
N VAL A 318 12.05 -16.23 20.62
CA VAL A 318 12.85 -15.66 19.54
C VAL A 318 11.97 -14.69 18.73
N PRO A 319 12.22 -13.37 18.78
CA PRO A 319 11.55 -12.41 17.91
C PRO A 319 11.92 -12.61 16.43
N VAL A 320 11.02 -12.21 15.54
CA VAL A 320 11.25 -12.15 14.09
C VAL A 320 11.12 -10.72 13.60
N VAL A 321 11.90 -10.37 12.58
CA VAL A 321 11.80 -9.09 11.85
C VAL A 321 11.33 -9.38 10.43
N PRO A 322 10.23 -8.78 9.97
CA PRO A 322 9.79 -8.92 8.58
C PRO A 322 10.66 -8.06 7.66
N VAL A 323 11.06 -8.64 6.54
CA VAL A 323 11.61 -7.94 5.37
C VAL A 323 10.54 -8.01 4.27
N PRO A 324 10.16 -6.86 3.68
CA PRO A 324 9.07 -6.83 2.69
C PRO A 324 9.47 -7.55 1.40
N TYR A 325 8.47 -8.09 0.72
CA TYR A 325 8.57 -8.69 -0.62
C TYR A 325 8.36 -7.65 -1.71
N ARG A 326 8.94 -7.86 -2.87
CA ARG A 326 8.92 -6.89 -3.97
C ARG A 326 7.83 -7.19 -4.99
N VAL A 327 7.08 -6.16 -5.39
CA VAL A 327 6.14 -6.18 -6.52
C VAL A 327 6.72 -5.37 -7.68
N LEU A 328 6.83 -6.02 -8.84
CA LEU A 328 7.22 -5.41 -10.11
C LEU A 328 6.01 -5.39 -11.04
N VAL A 329 5.77 -4.25 -11.71
CA VAL A 329 4.76 -4.13 -12.76
C VAL A 329 5.38 -3.64 -14.06
N GLU A 330 4.97 -4.22 -15.18
CA GLU A 330 5.45 -3.86 -16.52
C GLU A 330 4.28 -3.73 -17.50
N ALA A 331 4.40 -2.83 -18.48
CA ALA A 331 3.44 -2.72 -19.59
C ALA A 331 3.98 -3.47 -20.82
N ASN A 332 3.12 -4.25 -21.49
CA ASN A 332 3.45 -5.02 -22.68
C ASN A 332 2.40 -4.83 -23.80
N PRO A 333 2.75 -4.16 -24.92
CA PRO A 333 4.00 -3.44 -25.13
C PRO A 333 4.07 -2.18 -24.23
N ALA A 334 5.28 -1.68 -24.00
CA ALA A 334 5.49 -0.50 -23.16
C ALA A 334 4.80 0.77 -23.69
N ALA A 335 4.57 0.86 -25.01
CA ALA A 335 3.82 1.96 -25.63
C ALA A 335 2.31 1.87 -25.41
N GLY A 336 1.79 0.70 -25.00
CA GLY A 336 0.36 0.44 -24.90
C GLY A 336 -0.34 1.09 -23.71
N GLY A 337 0.40 1.38 -22.65
CA GLY A 337 -0.16 2.02 -21.47
C GLY A 337 0.86 2.30 -20.38
N VAL A 338 0.37 2.83 -19.26
CA VAL A 338 1.14 3.10 -18.03
C VAL A 338 0.63 2.17 -16.93
N VAL A 339 1.55 1.70 -16.08
CA VAL A 339 1.25 0.82 -14.95
C VAL A 339 1.68 1.44 -13.62
N SER A 340 0.96 1.14 -12.55
CA SER A 340 1.25 1.55 -11.16
C SER A 340 1.11 0.38 -10.18
N GLY A 341 1.59 0.55 -8.95
CA GLY A 341 1.48 -0.45 -7.89
C GLY A 341 2.74 -1.31 -7.66
N ALA A 342 3.86 -1.01 -8.31
CA ALA A 342 5.16 -1.57 -7.90
C ALA A 342 5.62 -0.96 -6.57
N GLY A 343 6.31 -1.77 -5.76
CA GLY A 343 6.79 -1.38 -4.43
C GLY A 343 7.23 -2.58 -3.60
N ASP A 344 7.58 -2.33 -2.35
CA ASP A 344 7.89 -3.35 -1.36
C ASP A 344 6.72 -3.45 -0.36
N TYR A 345 6.25 -4.65 -0.10
CA TYR A 345 5.03 -4.94 0.68
C TYR A 345 5.29 -6.09 1.67
N GLU A 346 4.73 -6.01 2.87
CA GLU A 346 4.79 -7.12 3.83
C GLU A 346 3.86 -8.26 3.41
N GLU A 347 4.12 -9.49 3.86
CA GLU A 347 3.19 -10.60 3.61
C GLU A 347 1.81 -10.30 4.20
N GLY A 348 0.76 -10.56 3.44
CA GLY A 348 -0.61 -10.27 3.85
C GLY A 348 -1.09 -8.85 3.53
N ASP A 349 -0.20 -7.95 3.09
CA ASP A 349 -0.60 -6.63 2.63
C ASP A 349 -1.54 -6.71 1.43
N THR A 350 -2.48 -5.78 1.35
CA THR A 350 -3.35 -5.63 0.19
C THR A 350 -2.68 -4.75 -0.86
N VAL A 351 -2.28 -5.34 -1.98
CA VAL A 351 -1.60 -4.66 -3.08
C VAL A 351 -2.61 -4.35 -4.19
N LEU A 352 -2.65 -3.09 -4.62
CA LEU A 352 -3.40 -2.64 -5.80
C LEU A 352 -2.41 -2.33 -6.93
N ILE A 353 -2.58 -2.99 -8.07
CA ILE A 353 -1.90 -2.65 -9.31
C ILE A 353 -2.93 -2.09 -10.30
N GLU A 354 -2.54 -1.07 -11.07
CA GLU A 354 -3.45 -0.42 -12.03
C GLU A 354 -2.75 -0.23 -13.38
N ALA A 355 -3.54 -0.36 -14.45
CA ALA A 355 -3.12 -0.15 -15.82
C ALA A 355 -4.01 0.92 -16.46
N VAL A 356 -3.40 1.87 -17.16
CA VAL A 356 -4.12 2.87 -17.96
C VAL A 356 -3.65 2.76 -19.40
N ALA A 357 -4.54 2.36 -20.30
CA ALA A 357 -4.25 2.28 -21.73
C ALA A 357 -4.03 3.68 -22.32
N ASN A 358 -3.03 3.80 -23.20
CA ASN A 358 -2.81 5.00 -23.99
C ASN A 358 -3.85 5.13 -25.12
N SER A 359 -3.99 6.33 -25.72
CA SER A 359 -4.88 6.54 -26.88
C SER A 359 -4.56 5.55 -28.00
N GLY A 360 -5.60 4.96 -28.59
CA GLY A 360 -5.45 3.95 -29.64
C GLY A 360 -5.07 2.55 -29.14
N TRP A 361 -5.14 2.29 -27.82
CA TRP A 361 -4.87 0.97 -27.23
C TRP A 361 -6.02 0.51 -26.32
N ASN A 362 -6.22 -0.80 -26.27
CA ASN A 362 -7.10 -1.46 -25.31
C ASN A 362 -6.25 -2.22 -24.29
N PHE A 363 -6.62 -2.13 -23.01
CA PHE A 363 -6.11 -3.04 -22.00
C PHE A 363 -6.76 -4.41 -22.19
N ILE A 364 -5.94 -5.46 -22.21
CA ILE A 364 -6.38 -6.85 -22.41
C ILE A 364 -6.43 -7.63 -21.11
N GLY A 365 -5.47 -7.41 -20.22
CA GLY A 365 -5.39 -8.13 -18.95
C GLY A 365 -4.01 -8.14 -18.33
N TRP A 366 -3.97 -8.35 -17.02
CA TRP A 366 -2.75 -8.61 -16.28
C TRP A 366 -2.34 -10.07 -16.42
N VAL A 367 -1.04 -10.35 -16.56
CA VAL A 367 -0.47 -11.71 -16.51
C VAL A 367 0.71 -11.73 -15.56
N GLN A 368 0.77 -12.72 -14.68
CA GLN A 368 1.93 -12.96 -13.82
C GLN A 368 3.08 -13.58 -14.61
N ASP A 369 4.31 -13.06 -14.48
CA ASP A 369 5.48 -13.57 -15.22
C ASP A 369 5.75 -15.05 -14.85
N GLY A 370 5.50 -15.96 -15.80
CA GLY A 370 5.69 -17.41 -15.64
C GLY A 370 4.46 -18.26 -15.25
N GLY A 371 3.23 -17.71 -15.17
CA GLY A 371 2.05 -18.49 -14.76
C GLY A 371 0.67 -18.01 -15.29
N PRO A 372 -0.41 -18.81 -15.10
CA PRO A 372 -1.75 -18.50 -15.57
C PRO A 372 -2.52 -17.65 -14.55
N GLY A 373 -2.01 -16.47 -14.21
CA GLY A 373 -2.74 -15.48 -13.42
C GLY A 373 -3.24 -14.39 -14.34
N ALA A 374 -4.44 -14.56 -14.93
CA ALA A 374 -5.05 -13.56 -15.80
C ALA A 374 -6.17 -12.81 -15.07
N SER A 375 -6.05 -11.49 -14.93
CA SER A 375 -7.16 -10.60 -14.53
C SER A 375 -7.66 -9.83 -15.74
N ASP A 376 -8.97 -9.65 -15.86
CA ASP A 376 -9.65 -8.87 -16.91
C ASP A 376 -9.90 -7.39 -16.50
N GLY A 377 -9.75 -7.06 -15.21
CA GLY A 377 -9.80 -5.68 -14.71
C GLY A 377 -8.47 -4.93 -14.89
N ALA A 378 -8.54 -3.65 -15.30
CA ALA A 378 -7.39 -2.76 -15.41
C ALA A 378 -6.76 -2.46 -14.04
N ASP A 379 -7.59 -2.40 -13.02
CA ASP A 379 -7.31 -2.39 -11.61
C ASP A 379 -7.44 -3.81 -11.04
N TYR A 380 -6.40 -4.28 -10.35
CA TYR A 380 -6.36 -5.61 -9.76
C TYR A 380 -5.79 -5.55 -8.35
N THR A 381 -6.48 -6.18 -7.40
CA THR A 381 -6.07 -6.26 -6.00
C THR A 381 -5.78 -7.69 -5.62
N PHE A 382 -4.65 -7.91 -4.96
CA PHE A 382 -4.30 -9.21 -4.39
C PHE A 382 -3.68 -9.05 -3.00
N ILE A 383 -3.64 -10.16 -2.25
CA ILE A 383 -2.95 -10.24 -0.97
C ILE A 383 -1.51 -10.67 -1.24
N MET A 384 -0.53 -9.92 -0.74
CA MET A 384 0.88 -10.18 -0.98
C MET A 384 1.25 -11.57 -0.42
N PRO A 385 1.69 -12.52 -1.27
CA PRO A 385 2.12 -13.84 -0.82
C PRO A 385 3.55 -13.78 -0.26
N ALA A 386 4.00 -14.88 0.34
CA ALA A 386 5.38 -15.09 0.79
C ALA A 386 6.40 -15.27 -0.37
N ALA A 387 6.33 -14.42 -1.41
CA ALA A 387 7.23 -14.41 -2.55
C ALA A 387 7.14 -13.10 -3.32
N ASP A 388 8.26 -12.67 -3.92
CA ASP A 388 8.29 -11.57 -4.88
C ASP A 388 7.34 -11.81 -6.06
N GLN A 389 6.71 -10.74 -6.53
CA GLN A 389 5.68 -10.77 -7.57
C GLN A 389 6.09 -9.95 -8.77
N LYS A 390 5.81 -10.46 -9.97
CA LYS A 390 5.94 -9.71 -11.22
C LYS A 390 4.68 -9.85 -12.06
N TRP A 391 4.08 -8.71 -12.39
CA TRP A 391 2.86 -8.59 -13.17
C TRP A 391 3.08 -7.80 -14.45
N ILE A 392 2.48 -8.25 -15.54
CA ILE A 392 2.60 -7.67 -16.87
C ILE A 392 1.22 -7.28 -17.36
N ALA A 393 0.97 -5.98 -17.55
CA ALA A 393 -0.25 -5.47 -18.16
C ALA A 393 -0.14 -5.61 -19.67
N ASN A 394 -1.01 -6.40 -20.28
CA ASN A 394 -1.03 -6.60 -21.72
C ASN A 394 -2.00 -5.61 -22.39
N PHE A 395 -1.55 -5.01 -23.48
CA PHE A 395 -2.31 -4.07 -24.28
C PHE A 395 -2.33 -4.51 -25.75
N GLU A 396 -3.43 -4.21 -26.43
CA GLU A 396 -3.60 -4.45 -27.86
C GLU A 396 -3.91 -3.14 -28.56
N GLN A 397 -3.27 -2.88 -29.69
CA GLN A 397 -3.49 -1.66 -30.45
C GLN A 397 -4.84 -1.75 -31.17
N VAL A 398 -5.65 -0.69 -31.07
CA VAL A 398 -6.94 -0.60 -31.76
C VAL A 398 -6.66 -0.36 -33.24
N ALA A 399 -7.15 -1.27 -34.08
CA ALA A 399 -7.12 -1.14 -35.53
C ALA A 399 -8.49 -0.71 -36.07
N TYR A 400 -8.45 0.14 -37.09
CA TYR A 400 -9.59 0.63 -37.85
C TYR A 400 -9.44 0.20 -39.31
N THR A 401 -10.54 0.28 -40.06
CA THR A 401 -10.58 -0.10 -41.48
C THR A 401 -10.79 1.12 -42.36
N PHE A 402 -10.08 1.14 -43.49
CA PHE A 402 -10.26 2.12 -44.55
C PHE A 402 -10.75 1.38 -45.79
N THR A 403 -11.94 1.71 -46.26
CA THR A 403 -12.57 1.05 -47.41
C THR A 403 -12.66 2.02 -48.59
N PHE A 404 -12.03 1.63 -49.70
CA PHE A 404 -12.17 2.25 -51.00
C PHE A 404 -13.20 1.46 -51.82
N ASP A 405 -14.30 2.10 -52.16
CA ASP A 405 -15.35 1.53 -52.99
C ASP A 405 -15.25 2.10 -54.43
N PRO A 406 -15.08 1.26 -55.47
CA PRO A 406 -15.03 1.72 -56.86
C PRO A 406 -16.35 2.32 -57.35
N ASN A 407 -17.42 2.17 -56.56
CA ASN A 407 -18.77 2.63 -56.80
C ASN A 407 -19.30 2.09 -58.14
N PHE A 408 -19.50 2.95 -59.14
CA PHE A 408 -19.91 2.54 -60.49
C PHE A 408 -18.81 1.83 -61.30
N GLY A 409 -17.61 1.64 -60.74
CA GLY A 409 -16.60 0.74 -61.31
C GLY A 409 -16.98 -0.74 -61.16
N THR A 410 -16.29 -1.62 -61.89
CA THR A 410 -16.60 -3.07 -61.89
C THR A 410 -15.72 -3.90 -60.97
N GLU A 411 -14.76 -3.25 -60.32
CA GLU A 411 -13.81 -3.90 -59.41
C GLU A 411 -14.42 -4.12 -58.02
N ALA A 412 -13.76 -4.90 -57.16
CA ALA A 412 -14.19 -5.08 -55.77
C ALA A 412 -13.64 -3.97 -54.88
N ASN A 413 -14.28 -3.75 -53.72
CA ASN A 413 -13.76 -2.83 -52.70
C ASN A 413 -12.36 -3.24 -52.25
N VAL A 414 -11.51 -2.24 -52.03
CA VAL A 414 -10.19 -2.42 -51.39
C VAL A 414 -10.33 -2.00 -49.93
N VAL A 415 -9.97 -2.89 -49.00
CA VAL A 415 -10.03 -2.65 -47.57
C VAL A 415 -8.62 -2.74 -46.99
N GLU A 416 -8.15 -1.68 -46.34
CA GLU A 416 -6.88 -1.64 -45.61
C GLU A 416 -7.13 -1.46 -44.11
N SER A 417 -6.29 -2.05 -43.26
CA SER A 417 -6.31 -1.82 -41.81
C SER A 417 -5.28 -0.76 -41.43
N PHE A 418 -5.63 0.15 -40.54
CA PHE A 418 -4.72 1.17 -40.02
C PHE A 418 -4.95 1.41 -38.51
N VAL A 419 -4.04 2.14 -37.87
CA VAL A 419 -4.15 2.55 -36.45
C VAL A 419 -4.24 4.07 -36.38
N GLU A 420 -4.67 4.63 -35.25
CA GLU A 420 -4.75 6.10 -35.07
C GLU A 420 -3.44 6.80 -35.50
N GLY A 421 -3.55 7.86 -36.32
CA GLY A 421 -2.42 8.60 -36.88
C GLY A 421 -1.67 7.86 -38.01
N GLY A 422 -2.10 6.65 -38.36
CA GLY A 422 -1.54 5.82 -39.41
C GLY A 422 -1.82 6.31 -40.83
N SER A 423 -1.50 5.50 -41.82
CA SER A 423 -1.66 5.81 -43.24
C SER A 423 -2.11 4.58 -44.02
N VAL A 424 -2.79 4.81 -45.13
CA VAL A 424 -3.17 3.80 -46.14
C VAL A 424 -2.64 4.20 -47.50
N THR A 425 -2.59 3.25 -48.43
CA THR A 425 -2.28 3.57 -49.83
C THR A 425 -3.56 3.85 -50.60
N GLU A 426 -3.60 4.94 -51.37
CA GLU A 426 -4.76 5.24 -52.20
C GLU A 426 -4.99 4.12 -53.23
N ALA A 427 -6.20 3.55 -53.24
CA ALA A 427 -6.59 2.58 -54.26
C ALA A 427 -6.75 3.25 -55.63
N SER A 428 -6.44 2.53 -56.70
CA SER A 428 -6.70 2.96 -58.07
C SER A 428 -7.68 2.00 -58.72
N PHE A 429 -8.75 2.54 -59.28
CA PHE A 429 -9.78 1.76 -59.96
C PHE A 429 -9.90 2.19 -61.42
N THR A 430 -10.57 1.36 -62.21
CA THR A 430 -10.95 1.67 -63.60
C THR A 430 -12.46 1.59 -63.80
N ASN A 431 -12.99 2.53 -64.59
CA ASN A 431 -14.36 2.49 -65.09
C ASN A 431 -14.34 2.81 -66.58
N ALA A 432 -14.60 1.80 -67.42
CA ALA A 432 -14.41 1.90 -68.86
C ALA A 432 -15.27 3.02 -69.46
N GLY A 433 -14.63 3.99 -70.14
CA GLY A 433 -15.29 5.14 -70.74
C GLY A 433 -15.55 6.30 -69.78
N PHE A 434 -15.03 6.27 -68.56
CA PHE A 434 -15.12 7.36 -67.58
C PHE A 434 -13.73 7.72 -67.02
N GLU A 435 -13.58 8.99 -66.63
CA GLU A 435 -12.41 9.53 -65.94
C GLU A 435 -12.67 9.58 -64.43
N PHE A 436 -11.70 9.15 -63.62
CA PHE A 436 -11.76 9.27 -62.16
C PHE A 436 -11.61 10.74 -61.75
N ILE A 437 -12.54 11.27 -60.95
CA ILE A 437 -12.53 12.68 -60.55
C ILE A 437 -12.27 12.90 -59.06
N GLY A 438 -12.24 11.84 -58.24
CA GLY A 438 -11.96 11.91 -56.81
C GLY A 438 -12.85 11.01 -55.97
N TRP A 439 -12.72 11.16 -54.66
CA TRP A 439 -13.43 10.36 -53.65
C TRP A 439 -14.49 11.17 -52.92
N THR A 440 -15.58 10.52 -52.53
CA THR A 440 -16.65 11.11 -51.72
C THR A 440 -17.06 10.21 -50.56
N LEU A 441 -17.64 10.81 -49.50
CA LEU A 441 -18.16 10.07 -48.34
C LEU A 441 -19.52 9.42 -48.61
N ASP A 442 -20.16 9.75 -49.73
CA ASP A 442 -21.42 9.17 -50.18
C ASP A 442 -21.34 8.75 -51.66
N ALA A 443 -22.08 7.68 -52.00
CA ALA A 443 -22.08 7.11 -53.34
C ALA A 443 -22.63 8.07 -54.43
N LEU A 444 -23.43 9.08 -54.04
CA LEU A 444 -24.04 10.05 -54.95
C LEU A 444 -23.07 11.18 -55.35
N GLY A 445 -21.88 11.24 -54.74
CA GLY A 445 -20.86 12.22 -55.06
C GLY A 445 -21.11 13.61 -54.44
N VAL A 446 -21.94 13.71 -53.41
CA VAL A 446 -22.36 15.01 -52.83
C VAL A 446 -21.28 15.60 -51.91
N THR A 447 -20.60 14.76 -51.13
CA THR A 447 -19.69 15.16 -50.07
C THR A 447 -18.25 14.74 -50.41
N PRO A 448 -17.40 15.66 -50.88
CA PRO A 448 -15.99 15.37 -51.16
C PRO A 448 -15.25 14.83 -49.93
N TYR A 449 -14.44 13.80 -50.14
CA TYR A 449 -13.48 13.36 -49.14
C TYR A 449 -12.20 14.20 -49.24
N THR A 450 -11.82 14.85 -48.14
CA THR A 450 -10.62 15.70 -48.06
C THR A 450 -9.68 15.30 -46.93
N GLY A 451 -9.88 14.11 -46.34
CA GLY A 451 -9.15 13.66 -45.14
C GLY A 451 -7.70 13.22 -45.38
N GLY A 452 -7.26 13.12 -46.65
CA GLY A 452 -5.93 12.59 -46.99
C GLY A 452 -5.80 11.08 -46.71
N PHE A 453 -4.59 10.52 -46.87
CA PHE A 453 -4.34 9.08 -46.67
C PHE A 453 -3.26 8.80 -45.61
N SER A 454 -2.98 9.81 -44.77
CA SER A 454 -2.00 9.78 -43.67
C SER A 454 -2.54 10.58 -42.49
N ASP A 455 -2.07 10.29 -41.28
CA ASP A 455 -2.58 10.90 -40.04
C ASP A 455 -4.10 10.65 -39.87
N LEU A 456 -4.48 9.38 -40.09
CA LEU A 456 -5.88 8.98 -40.16
C LEU A 456 -6.55 8.96 -38.77
N PRO A 457 -7.87 9.27 -38.69
CA PRO A 457 -8.59 9.38 -37.43
C PRO A 457 -8.82 8.02 -36.77
N PRO A 458 -9.12 7.98 -35.46
CA PRO A 458 -9.46 6.73 -34.76
C PRO A 458 -10.90 6.26 -35.06
N ALA A 459 -11.22 6.04 -36.34
CA ALA A 459 -12.53 5.57 -36.78
C ALA A 459 -12.43 4.88 -38.16
N ASP A 460 -13.34 3.94 -38.42
CA ASP A 460 -13.47 3.36 -39.76
C ASP A 460 -13.81 4.45 -40.80
N VAL A 461 -13.14 4.41 -41.95
CA VAL A 461 -13.33 5.35 -43.06
C VAL A 461 -13.83 4.59 -44.28
N TYR A 462 -14.85 5.12 -44.95
CA TYR A 462 -15.42 4.54 -46.16
C TYR A 462 -15.61 5.64 -47.20
N ILE A 463 -15.05 5.45 -48.40
CA ILE A 463 -15.13 6.42 -49.49
C ILE A 463 -15.48 5.76 -50.83
N TYR A 464 -16.14 6.52 -51.70
CA TYR A 464 -16.65 6.09 -53.00
C TYR A 464 -15.95 6.83 -54.13
N ALA A 465 -15.47 6.09 -55.13
CA ALA A 465 -14.90 6.66 -56.34
C ALA A 465 -15.99 7.38 -57.15
N GLN A 466 -15.65 8.56 -57.66
CA GLN A 466 -16.53 9.33 -58.53
C GLN A 466 -15.94 9.42 -59.94
N TRP A 467 -16.83 9.40 -60.93
CA TRP A 467 -16.50 9.19 -62.33
C TRP A 467 -17.17 10.24 -63.21
N LYS A 468 -16.47 10.70 -64.25
CA LYS A 468 -16.99 11.66 -65.23
C LYS A 468 -16.84 11.09 -66.64
N ALA A 469 -17.93 11.07 -67.41
CA ALA A 469 -17.86 10.69 -68.82
C ALA A 469 -17.11 11.78 -69.63
N PRO A 470 -16.22 11.41 -70.58
CA PRO A 470 -15.61 12.38 -71.48
C PRO A 470 -16.70 13.01 -72.37
N VAL A 471 -16.64 14.33 -72.52
CA VAL A 471 -17.54 15.08 -73.42
C VAL A 471 -17.15 14.76 -74.85
N VAL A 472 -18.10 14.26 -75.64
CA VAL A 472 -17.95 14.11 -77.10
C VAL A 472 -18.41 15.43 -77.73
N GLU A 473 -17.50 16.20 -78.33
CA GLU A 473 -17.88 17.36 -79.15
C GLU A 473 -18.24 16.87 -80.56
N GLU A 474 -19.43 17.24 -81.06
CA GLU A 474 -19.83 16.92 -82.44
C GLU A 474 -19.27 17.98 -83.42
N GLU A 475 -18.63 17.53 -84.50
CA GLU A 475 -18.10 18.38 -85.58
C GLU A 475 -19.26 19.01 -86.41
N PRO A 476 -19.15 20.28 -86.85
CA PRO A 476 -20.22 20.95 -87.56
C PRO A 476 -20.42 20.43 -89.00
N GLU A 477 -21.68 20.33 -89.44
CA GLU A 477 -22.02 20.02 -90.84
C GLU A 477 -21.69 21.20 -91.77
N VAL A 478 -20.85 20.96 -92.78
CA VAL A 478 -20.52 21.92 -93.84
C VAL A 478 -21.28 21.62 -95.13
N TYR A 479 -21.67 22.68 -95.85
CA TYR A 479 -22.42 22.65 -97.12
C TYR A 479 -21.65 23.35 -98.24
N ASN A 480 -21.83 22.92 -99.49
CA ASN A 480 -21.12 23.42 -100.67
C ASN A 480 -21.87 24.53 -101.40
N LEU A 481 -21.20 25.65 -101.69
CA LEU A 481 -21.65 26.67 -102.65
C LEU A 481 -20.90 26.49 -103.97
N THR A 482 -21.64 26.08 -105.01
CA THR A 482 -21.12 25.75 -106.34
C THR A 482 -21.52 26.82 -107.35
N TYR A 483 -20.57 27.25 -108.19
CA TYR A 483 -20.77 28.25 -109.23
C TYR A 483 -20.66 27.60 -110.61
N VAL A 484 -21.70 27.74 -111.43
CA VAL A 484 -21.76 27.20 -112.79
C VAL A 484 -21.78 28.36 -113.79
N THR A 485 -20.93 28.30 -114.81
CA THR A 485 -20.85 29.32 -115.87
C THR A 485 -20.85 28.65 -117.24
N ASN A 486 -21.47 29.30 -118.21
CA ASN A 486 -21.56 28.85 -119.60
C ASN A 486 -20.50 29.50 -120.52
N GLN A 487 -19.59 30.32 -119.97
CA GLN A 487 -18.53 30.99 -120.74
C GLN A 487 -17.33 30.06 -121.00
N PRO A 488 -16.90 29.87 -122.26
CA PRO A 488 -15.78 28.98 -122.59
C PRO A 488 -14.49 29.37 -121.86
N GLY A 489 -13.94 28.44 -121.06
CA GLY A 489 -12.67 28.62 -120.36
C GLY A 489 -12.74 29.26 -118.97
N LEU A 490 -13.93 29.68 -118.49
CA LEU A 490 -14.11 30.17 -117.13
C LEU A 490 -14.56 29.04 -116.20
N THR A 491 -13.86 28.84 -115.08
CA THR A 491 -14.28 27.96 -113.99
C THR A 491 -14.11 28.70 -112.66
N ILE A 492 -15.15 28.69 -111.83
CA ILE A 492 -15.10 29.27 -110.48
C ILE A 492 -15.10 28.12 -109.47
N PRO A 493 -14.09 28.02 -108.57
CA PRO A 493 -14.08 26.99 -107.54
C PRO A 493 -15.28 27.12 -106.61
N GLY A 494 -15.91 25.98 -106.27
CA GLY A 494 -16.87 25.94 -105.17
C GLY A 494 -16.17 26.15 -103.82
N VAL A 495 -16.93 26.59 -102.82
CA VAL A 495 -16.45 26.82 -101.45
C VAL A 495 -17.42 26.16 -100.46
N THR A 496 -16.90 25.54 -99.40
CA THR A 496 -17.69 24.95 -98.31
C THR A 496 -17.83 25.91 -97.14
N PHE A 497 -19.02 25.94 -96.53
CA PHE A 497 -19.38 26.81 -95.40
C PHE A 497 -20.23 26.04 -94.37
N GLU A 498 -20.21 26.43 -93.10
CA GLU A 498 -21.18 25.94 -92.12
C GLU A 498 -22.54 26.63 -92.31
N ALA A 499 -23.64 26.01 -91.85
CA ALA A 499 -24.95 26.67 -91.91
C ALA A 499 -24.94 27.99 -91.11
N GLY A 500 -25.33 29.09 -91.76
CA GLY A 500 -25.37 30.42 -91.17
C GLY A 500 -24.13 31.28 -91.43
N ASP A 501 -23.03 30.71 -91.96
CA ASP A 501 -21.85 31.48 -92.33
C ASP A 501 -22.19 32.56 -93.35
N ALA A 502 -21.62 33.76 -93.17
CA ALA A 502 -21.82 34.84 -94.13
C ALA A 502 -21.12 34.53 -95.45
N ILE A 503 -21.90 34.37 -96.52
CA ILE A 503 -21.37 34.20 -97.88
C ILE A 503 -21.43 35.54 -98.63
N LYS A 504 -20.82 35.63 -99.81
CA LYS A 504 -20.90 36.79 -100.72
C LYS A 504 -20.84 36.29 -102.16
N PRO A 505 -21.56 36.92 -103.10
CA PRO A 505 -21.48 36.52 -104.51
C PRO A 505 -20.08 36.78 -105.05
N VAL A 506 -19.51 35.79 -105.72
CA VAL A 506 -18.31 35.99 -106.55
C VAL A 506 -18.74 36.71 -107.82
N ILE A 507 -18.13 37.82 -108.20
CA ILE A 507 -18.48 38.55 -109.42
C ILE A 507 -17.41 38.25 -110.49
N PRO A 508 -17.66 37.31 -111.43
CA PRO A 508 -16.71 36.98 -112.48
C PRO A 508 -16.67 38.07 -113.56
N SER A 509 -15.57 38.15 -114.31
CA SER A 509 -15.42 39.04 -115.46
C SER A 509 -14.87 38.27 -116.66
N VAL A 510 -15.48 38.48 -117.83
CA VAL A 510 -15.09 37.90 -119.11
C VAL A 510 -15.07 39.02 -120.14
N GLU A 511 -13.98 39.14 -120.90
CA GLU A 511 -13.84 40.19 -121.92
C GLU A 511 -14.92 40.05 -123.01
N GLY A 512 -15.61 41.16 -123.34
CA GLY A 512 -16.71 41.18 -124.30
C GLY A 512 -18.09 40.81 -123.74
N PHE A 513 -18.20 40.41 -122.46
CA PHE A 513 -19.46 40.05 -121.80
C PHE A 513 -19.65 40.82 -120.48
N GLU A 514 -20.87 41.25 -120.20
CA GLU A 514 -21.32 41.82 -118.93
C GLU A 514 -21.95 40.73 -118.06
N PHE A 515 -21.48 40.56 -116.82
CA PHE A 515 -22.07 39.62 -115.87
C PHE A 515 -23.39 40.19 -115.33
N LEU A 516 -24.49 39.46 -115.55
CA LEU A 516 -25.84 39.93 -115.23
C LEU A 516 -26.35 39.47 -113.87
N GLY A 517 -25.76 38.42 -113.28
CA GLY A 517 -26.14 37.93 -111.96
C GLY A 517 -25.97 36.42 -111.79
N TRP A 518 -26.24 35.94 -110.58
CA TRP A 518 -26.28 34.52 -110.24
C TRP A 518 -27.73 34.07 -110.13
N PHE A 519 -28.08 32.98 -110.81
CA PHE A 519 -29.44 32.47 -110.87
C PHE A 519 -29.54 31.07 -110.26
N VAL A 520 -30.75 30.68 -109.87
CA VAL A 520 -31.01 29.40 -109.19
C VAL A 520 -30.94 28.18 -110.13
N ASP A 521 -31.02 28.41 -111.45
CA ASP A 521 -30.95 27.37 -112.47
C ASP A 521 -30.36 27.90 -113.78
N ASN A 522 -30.06 26.98 -114.69
CA ASN A 522 -29.47 27.24 -116.00
C ASN A 522 -30.50 27.79 -117.03
N GLU A 523 -31.77 27.94 -116.66
CA GLU A 523 -32.79 28.63 -117.47
C GLU A 523 -32.94 30.10 -117.03
N PHE A 524 -32.17 30.52 -116.03
CA PHE A 524 -32.16 31.85 -115.43
C PHE A 524 -33.54 32.26 -114.91
N SER A 525 -34.28 31.31 -114.31
CA SER A 525 -35.69 31.52 -113.94
C SER A 525 -35.89 32.54 -112.81
N ALA A 526 -34.91 32.68 -111.91
CA ALA A 526 -34.88 33.66 -110.83
C ALA A 526 -33.44 33.92 -110.35
N GLU A 527 -33.15 35.17 -109.99
CA GLU A 527 -31.87 35.56 -109.38
C GLU A 527 -31.74 34.96 -107.96
N PHE A 528 -30.56 34.48 -107.62
CA PHE A 528 -30.24 33.94 -106.30
C PHE A 528 -29.79 35.08 -105.38
N GLU A 529 -30.66 35.46 -104.45
CA GLU A 529 -30.49 36.60 -103.55
C GLU A 529 -30.02 36.20 -102.13
N GLU A 530 -29.94 34.91 -101.83
CA GLU A 530 -29.63 34.38 -100.49
C GLU A 530 -28.11 34.37 -100.19
N PHE A 531 -27.36 35.34 -100.70
CA PHE A 531 -25.93 35.44 -100.38
C PHE A 531 -25.64 36.01 -98.98
N ALA A 532 -26.64 36.31 -98.15
CA ALA A 532 -26.39 36.86 -96.82
C ALA A 532 -25.83 35.80 -95.83
N SER A 533 -26.26 34.54 -95.97
CA SER A 533 -25.84 33.43 -95.11
C SER A 533 -25.99 32.09 -95.82
N MET A 534 -25.05 31.15 -95.63
CA MET A 534 -25.15 29.81 -96.19
C MET A 534 -26.35 29.06 -95.58
N PRO A 535 -27.28 28.54 -96.40
CA PRO A 535 -28.36 27.70 -95.88
C PRO A 535 -27.82 26.31 -95.50
N ALA A 536 -28.58 25.58 -94.69
CA ALA A 536 -28.25 24.20 -94.28
C ALA A 536 -28.48 23.17 -95.40
N ARG A 537 -27.94 23.43 -96.59
CA ARG A 537 -27.97 22.58 -97.79
C ARG A 537 -26.93 23.07 -98.80
N ASP A 538 -26.52 22.19 -99.70
CA ASP A 538 -25.73 22.59 -100.86
C ASP A 538 -26.51 23.59 -101.74
N VAL A 539 -25.80 24.58 -102.26
CA VAL A 539 -26.31 25.62 -103.15
C VAL A 539 -25.52 25.56 -104.46
N THR A 540 -26.23 25.60 -105.59
CA THR A 540 -25.61 25.77 -106.91
C THR A 540 -26.23 26.99 -107.57
N VAL A 541 -25.39 27.90 -108.06
CA VAL A 541 -25.80 29.12 -108.75
C VAL A 541 -25.22 29.17 -110.16
N TYR A 542 -25.96 29.76 -111.10
CA TYR A 542 -25.66 29.78 -112.52
C TYR A 542 -25.46 31.23 -113.01
N ALA A 543 -24.35 31.51 -113.68
CA ALA A 543 -24.01 32.84 -114.16
C ALA A 543 -24.76 33.17 -115.46
N ASP A 544 -25.44 34.32 -115.50
CA ASP A 544 -25.99 34.89 -116.73
C ASP A 544 -25.12 36.03 -117.27
N TRP A 545 -25.11 36.22 -118.60
CA TRP A 545 -24.18 37.11 -119.30
C TRP A 545 -24.85 37.85 -120.46
N GLY A 546 -24.60 39.16 -120.58
CA GLY A 546 -25.00 40.00 -121.71
C GLY A 546 -23.82 40.29 -122.65
N GLU A 547 -24.02 40.26 -123.98
CA GLU A 547 -22.98 40.63 -124.96
C GLU A 547 -22.78 42.15 -125.02
N VAL A 548 -21.52 42.61 -124.95
CA VAL A 548 -21.17 44.02 -125.12
C VAL A 548 -20.83 44.27 -126.60
N LEU A 549 -21.74 44.90 -127.35
CA LEU A 549 -21.52 45.28 -128.76
C LEU A 549 -20.57 46.48 -128.83
N GLY A 550 -19.39 46.29 -129.41
CA GLY A 550 -18.41 47.34 -129.65
C GLY A 550 -18.78 48.21 -130.86
N ASP A 551 -18.82 49.54 -130.67
CA ASP A 551 -18.88 50.52 -131.75
C ASP A 551 -17.48 50.66 -132.38
N GLU A 552 -17.32 50.15 -133.61
CA GLU A 552 -16.27 50.56 -134.53
C GLU A 552 -16.70 51.87 -135.22
N ASP A 553 -16.01 52.96 -134.98
CA ASP A 553 -15.91 54.07 -135.96
C ASP A 553 -14.56 54.79 -135.76
N GLU A 554 -13.59 54.50 -136.64
CA GLU A 554 -12.35 55.26 -136.78
C GLU A 554 -12.57 56.57 -137.57
N GLU A 555 -12.24 57.66 -136.89
CA GLU A 555 -11.84 59.03 -137.27
C GLU A 555 -11.93 59.56 -138.73
N PRO A 556 -12.05 60.90 -138.86
CA PRO A 556 -10.83 61.63 -139.26
C PRO A 556 -10.57 63.00 -138.58
N LYS A 557 -9.34 63.12 -138.06
CA LYS A 557 -8.39 64.24 -137.89
C LYS A 557 -8.67 65.70 -138.37
N ILE A 558 -8.38 66.64 -137.42
CA ILE A 558 -7.69 67.98 -137.48
C ILE A 558 -8.49 69.14 -138.16
N PRO A 559 -8.38 70.48 -137.83
CA PRO A 559 -7.49 71.28 -136.96
C PRO A 559 -8.10 72.39 -136.03
N GLU A 560 -7.20 72.97 -135.21
CA GLU A 560 -7.06 74.35 -134.68
C GLU A 560 -8.23 75.37 -134.64
N MET A 561 -8.54 75.76 -133.39
CA MET A 561 -8.59 77.11 -132.81
C MET A 561 -8.81 78.36 -133.71
N GLY A 562 -9.82 79.18 -133.35
CA GLY A 562 -9.97 80.56 -133.83
C GLY A 562 -11.17 81.30 -133.25
N ASP A 563 -10.86 82.17 -132.28
CA ASP A 563 -11.57 83.36 -131.75
C ASP A 563 -12.99 83.72 -132.21
N ASN A 564 -13.88 83.96 -131.24
CA ASN A 564 -14.63 85.23 -131.08
C ASN A 564 -15.50 85.23 -129.81
N ASP A 565 -14.92 85.76 -128.74
CA ASP A 565 -15.43 86.92 -127.98
C ASP A 565 -16.76 86.86 -127.16
N VAL A 566 -16.60 87.27 -125.89
CA VAL A 566 -17.58 87.85 -124.94
C VAL A 566 -18.59 86.88 -124.27
N SER A 567 -18.58 86.58 -122.95
CA SER A 567 -17.89 87.19 -121.81
C SER A 567 -17.99 86.34 -120.52
N ARG A 568 -16.83 86.21 -119.87
CA ARG A 568 -16.57 86.40 -118.43
C ARG A 568 -16.81 85.27 -117.40
N TYR A 569 -15.67 84.63 -117.12
CA TYR A 569 -15.11 84.19 -115.81
C TYR A 569 -15.74 82.97 -115.11
N GLY A 570 -15.03 81.87 -114.82
CA GLY A 570 -13.59 81.59 -114.86
C GLY A 570 -12.84 82.05 -113.60
N PHE A 571 -12.38 81.07 -112.81
CA PHE A 571 -11.31 81.09 -111.78
C PHE A 571 -11.67 81.70 -110.39
N VAL A 572 -11.32 81.12 -109.23
CA VAL A 572 -10.09 80.42 -108.82
C VAL A 572 -10.34 79.43 -107.67
N LEU A 573 -9.70 78.25 -107.80
CA LEU A 573 -9.10 77.33 -106.82
C LEU A 573 -9.12 77.69 -105.30
N LEU A 574 -9.33 76.67 -104.46
CA LEU A 574 -8.27 75.87 -103.78
C LEU A 574 -8.71 75.38 -102.38
N PHE A 575 -8.81 74.05 -102.27
CA PHE A 575 -8.41 73.16 -101.16
C PHE A 575 -8.76 73.39 -99.68
N MET A 576 -9.20 72.25 -99.12
CA MET A 576 -8.89 71.63 -97.81
C MET A 576 -9.63 72.06 -96.53
N GLY A 577 -10.24 71.05 -95.90
CA GLY A 577 -9.97 70.75 -94.49
C GLY A 577 -11.17 70.47 -93.59
N LEU A 578 -11.09 69.33 -92.89
CA LEU A 578 -11.67 69.02 -91.56
C LEU A 578 -13.22 68.85 -91.47
N LEU A 579 -13.79 67.79 -90.87
CA LEU A 579 -13.71 67.22 -89.50
C LEU A 579 -14.94 67.63 -88.65
N ALA A 580 -15.40 66.66 -87.86
CA ALA A 580 -15.85 66.82 -86.46
C ALA A 580 -17.34 67.10 -86.11
N ILE A 581 -17.90 66.14 -85.33
CA ILE A 581 -18.28 66.28 -83.89
C ILE A 581 -19.71 66.73 -83.48
N LEU A 582 -20.37 65.79 -82.77
CA LEU A 582 -21.10 65.80 -81.46
C LEU A 582 -22.24 66.79 -81.13
N PHE A 583 -23.22 66.27 -80.37
CA PHE A 583 -23.72 66.74 -79.03
C PHE A 583 -24.64 65.62 -78.44
N THR A 584 -24.23 64.73 -77.53
CA THR A 584 -24.15 64.71 -76.02
C THR A 584 -25.44 64.68 -75.16
N LYS A 585 -25.45 63.69 -74.25
CA LYS A 585 -25.85 63.65 -72.80
C LYS A 585 -27.32 63.75 -72.34
N LYS A 586 -27.76 62.76 -71.53
CA LYS A 586 -28.07 62.96 -70.08
C LYS A 586 -28.08 61.64 -69.27
N ASP A 587 -27.53 61.76 -68.06
CA ASP A 587 -27.17 60.78 -67.03
C ASP A 587 -28.33 60.27 -66.13
N GLU A 588 -27.93 59.35 -65.22
CA GLU A 588 -28.45 59.03 -63.86
C GLU A 588 -29.56 57.96 -63.76
N LYS A 589 -29.55 56.96 -62.87
CA LYS A 589 -28.97 56.68 -61.53
C LYS A 589 -29.30 55.18 -61.23
N ALA A 590 -28.78 54.42 -60.28
CA ALA A 590 -27.63 54.41 -59.37
C ALA A 590 -27.78 53.15 -58.48
N ASN A 591 -26.64 52.55 -58.08
CA ASN A 591 -26.31 51.91 -56.79
C ASN A 591 -27.26 50.86 -56.17
N ARG A 592 -26.78 49.74 -55.62
CA ARG A 592 -25.44 49.22 -55.37
C ARG A 592 -25.57 47.73 -55.06
#